data_AF-A0A6J4QLA0-F1
#
_entry.id   AF-A0A6J4QLA0-F1
#
_cell.length_a   1.000
_cell.length_b   1.000
_cell.length_c   1.000
_cell.angle_alpha   90.00
_cell.angle_beta   90.00
_cell.angle_gamma   90.00
#
_symmetry.space_group_name_H-M   'P 1'
#
loop_
_entity.id
_entity.type
_entity.pdbx_description
1 polymer ?
#
loop_
_entity_poly.entity_id
_entity_poly.type
_entity_poly.pdbx_seq_one_letter_code
_entity_poly.pdbx_strand_id
1 'polypeptide(L)' 'MPTSDAVGSSEKRAERQLLEAIDHHGEITPARAALETSLTVEEADRMLSELAKGGHLGVRVEGGKLLYGL' A
#
# COMPACT_ATOMS: atom_id res chain seq x y z
N MET A 1 3.22 16.34 24.04
CA MET A 1 3.73 15.67 22.82
C MET A 1 3.36 14.19 22.92
N PRO A 2 2.32 13.68 22.21
CA PRO A 2 1.97 12.27 22.26
C PRO A 2 2.67 11.44 21.16
N THR A 3 3.13 10.24 21.55
CA THR A 3 3.18 8.99 20.77
C THR A 3 3.89 8.95 19.40
N SER A 4 5.23 8.91 19.40
CA SER A 4 6.01 8.50 18.20
C SER A 4 6.07 6.98 18.01
N ASP A 5 5.80 6.17 19.05
CA ASP A 5 5.92 4.70 18.97
C ASP A 5 4.65 3.99 18.48
N ALA A 6 3.47 4.61 18.62
CA ALA A 6 2.20 3.99 18.22
C ALA A 6 2.02 4.02 16.69
N VAL A 7 2.36 5.13 16.04
CA VAL A 7 2.18 5.35 14.59
C VAL A 7 3.08 4.42 13.77
N GLY A 8 4.34 4.22 14.18
CA GLY A 8 5.24 3.30 13.50
C GLY A 8 4.80 1.83 13.57
N SER A 9 4.02 1.46 14.59
CA SER A 9 3.46 0.10 14.70
C SER A 9 2.23 -0.11 13.82
N SER A 10 1.39 0.93 13.65
CA SER A 10 0.24 0.85 12.74
C SER A 10 0.68 0.89 11.28
N GLU A 11 1.67 1.71 10.92
CA GLU A 11 2.20 1.76 9.56
C GLU A 11 2.86 0.43 9.15
N LYS A 12 3.63 -0.23 10.03
CA LYS A 12 4.16 -1.57 9.75
C LYS A 12 3.08 -2.64 9.56
N ARG A 13 1.98 -2.55 10.31
CA ARG A 13 0.85 -3.49 10.12
C ARG A 13 0.13 -3.23 8.80
N ALA A 14 -0.10 -1.96 8.48
CA ALA A 14 -0.69 -1.54 7.22
C ALA A 14 0.17 -1.94 6.02
N GLU A 15 1.48 -1.75 6.09
CA GLU A 15 2.45 -2.17 5.07
C GLU A 15 2.40 -3.69 4.85
N ARG A 16 2.39 -4.47 5.94
CA ARG A 16 2.24 -5.92 5.84
C ARG A 16 0.93 -6.32 5.17
N GLN A 17 -0.19 -5.70 5.53
CA GLN A 17 -1.48 -5.98 4.90
C GLN A 17 -1.48 -5.63 3.40
N LEU A 18 -0.84 -4.52 3.01
CA LEU A 18 -0.67 -4.16 1.60
C LEU A 18 0.14 -5.19 0.84
N LEU A 19 1.28 -5.63 1.39
CA LEU A 19 2.12 -6.64 0.76
C LEU A 19 1.43 -7.99 0.67
N GLU A 20 0.68 -8.41 1.69
CA GLU A 20 -0.15 -9.63 1.66
C GLU A 20 -1.25 -9.55 0.59
N ALA A 21 -1.90 -8.40 0.44
CA ALA A 21 -2.88 -8.20 -0.63
C ALA A 21 -2.24 -8.26 -2.03
N ILE A 22 -1.03 -7.71 -2.20
CA ILE A 22 -0.28 -7.82 -3.46
C ILE A 22 0.13 -9.27 -3.74
N ASP A 23 0.67 -9.99 -2.75
CA ASP A 23 1.05 -11.39 -2.91
C ASP A 23 -0.16 -12.28 -3.27
N HIS A 24 -1.34 -11.98 -2.72
CA HIS A 24 -2.55 -12.72 -3.04
C HIS A 24 -3.12 -12.45 -4.44
N HIS A 25 -3.04 -11.20 -4.93
CA HIS A 25 -3.65 -10.79 -6.20
C HIS A 25 -2.66 -10.57 -7.35
N GLY A 26 -1.37 -10.63 -7.08
CA GLY A 26 -0.27 -10.28 -7.99
C GLY A 26 -0.10 -8.77 -8.16
N GLU A 27 -1.16 -8.08 -8.58
CA GLU A 27 -1.18 -6.62 -8.77
C GLU A 27 -2.46 -6.03 -8.16
N ILE A 28 -2.34 -4.91 -7.43
CA ILE A 28 -3.49 -4.22 -6.83
C ILE A 28 -3.50 -2.72 -7.14
N THR A 29 -4.68 -2.14 -7.12
CA THR A 29 -4.86 -0.67 -7.17
C THR A 29 -4.98 -0.11 -5.76
N PRO A 30 -4.71 1.20 -5.53
CA PRO A 30 -4.91 1.84 -4.23
C PRO A 30 -6.35 1.69 -3.71
N ALA A 31 -7.33 1.76 -4.61
CA ALA A 31 -8.72 1.55 -4.27
C ALA A 31 -8.99 0.12 -3.77
N ARG A 32 -8.36 -0.88 -4.37
CA ARG A 32 -8.48 -2.28 -3.93
C ARG A 32 -7.78 -2.52 -2.61
N ALA A 33 -6.57 -1.99 -2.46
CA ALA A 33 -5.84 -2.02 -1.20
C ALA A 33 -6.70 -1.46 -0.04
N ALA A 34 -7.39 -0.35 -0.24
CA ALA A 34 -8.28 0.23 0.75
C ALA A 34 -9.50 -0.65 1.09
N LEU A 35 -9.95 -1.51 0.17
CA LEU A 35 -11.06 -2.45 0.42
C LEU A 35 -10.63 -3.69 1.21
N GLU A 36 -9.37 -4.10 1.05
CA GLU A 36 -8.83 -5.31 1.69
C GLU A 36 -8.07 -5.01 2.99
N THR A 37 -7.84 -3.73 3.27
CA THR A 37 -7.14 -3.26 4.47
C THR A 37 -7.98 -2.25 5.23
N SER A 38 -7.48 -1.81 6.38
CA SER A 38 -8.12 -0.75 7.16
C SER A 38 -7.75 0.67 6.68
N LEU A 39 -7.07 0.80 5.54
CA LEU A 39 -6.58 2.08 5.02
C LEU A 39 -7.59 2.78 4.14
N THR A 40 -7.54 4.11 4.14
CA THR A 40 -8.21 4.91 3.10
C THR A 40 -7.47 4.80 1.76
N VAL A 41 -8.15 5.19 0.67
CA VAL A 41 -7.55 5.18 -0.68
C VAL A 41 -6.30 6.06 -0.74
N GLU A 42 -6.31 7.23 -0.09
CA GLU A 42 -5.16 8.14 -0.05
C GLU A 42 -4.00 7.58 0.79
N GLU A 43 -4.28 6.92 1.91
CA GLU A 43 -3.25 6.27 2.71
C GLU A 43 -2.63 5.09 1.98
N ALA A 44 -3.45 4.26 1.34
CA ALA A 44 -2.98 3.16 0.50
C ALA A 44 -2.14 3.68 -0.67
N ASP A 45 -2.58 4.72 -1.37
CA ASP A 45 -1.83 5.31 -2.48
C ASP A 45 -0.49 5.89 -2.03
N ARG A 46 -0.46 6.61 -0.90
CA ARG A 46 0.78 7.12 -0.29
C ARG A 46 1.73 5.98 0.02
N MET A 47 1.27 4.94 0.73
CA MET A 47 2.12 3.83 1.16
C MET A 47 2.64 3.01 -0.03
N LEU A 48 1.78 2.70 -1.00
CA LEU A 48 2.16 2.00 -2.22
C LEU A 48 3.17 2.83 -3.05
N SER A 49 2.96 4.14 -3.14
CA SER A 49 3.90 5.06 -3.80
C SER A 49 5.26 5.09 -3.10
N GLU A 50 5.31 5.12 -1.77
CA GLU A 50 6.57 5.09 -1.03
C GLU A 50 7.31 3.76 -1.19
N LEU A 51 6.59 2.63 -1.16
CA LEU A 51 7.16 1.30 -1.43
C LEU A 51 7.73 1.19 -2.85
N ALA A 52 7.00 1.71 -3.84
CA ALA A 52 7.44 1.77 -5.23
C ALA A 52 8.68 2.65 -5.41
N LYS A 53 8.70 3.85 -4.79
CA LYS A 53 9.90 4.72 -4.79
C LYS A 53 11.10 4.06 -4.14
N GLY A 54 10.88 3.24 -3.11
CA GLY A 54 11.90 2.42 -2.46
C GLY A 54 12.40 1.25 -3.31
N GLY A 55 11.80 0.99 -4.48
CA GLY A 55 12.15 -0.14 -5.36
C GLY A 55 11.60 -1.48 -4.91
N HIS A 56 10.67 -1.51 -3.94
CA HIS A 56 10.06 -2.73 -3.43
C HIS A 56 8.86 -3.18 -4.26
N LEU A 57 8.25 -2.27 -5.02
CA LEU A 57 7.10 -2.53 -5.88
C LEU A 57 7.33 -1.97 -7.28
N GLY A 58 6.90 -2.73 -8.29
CA GLY A 58 6.72 -2.25 -9.65
C GLY A 58 5.41 -1.47 -9.79
N VAL A 59 5.43 -0.41 -10.60
CA VAL A 59 4.24 0.38 -10.95
C VAL A 59 3.92 0.19 -12.43
N ARG A 60 2.67 -0.14 -12.72
CA ARG A 60 2.15 -0.23 -14.08
C ARG A 60 0.94 0.67 -14.23
N VAL A 61 0.76 1.21 -15.42
CA VAL A 61 -0.42 1.99 -15.78
C VAL A 61 -1.25 1.17 -16.75
N GLU A 62 -2.49 0.86 -16.38
CA GLU A 62 -3.45 0.18 -17.25
C GLU A 62 -4.78 0.92 -17.22
N GLY A 63 -5.30 1.28 -18.40
CA GLY A 63 -6.59 1.96 -18.52
C GLY A 63 -6.71 3.27 -17.72
N GLY A 64 -5.59 3.98 -17.49
CA GLY A 64 -5.54 5.21 -16.70
C GLY A 64 -5.50 5.01 -15.18
N LYS A 65 -5.30 3.78 -14.71
CA LYS A 65 -5.16 3.44 -13.28
C LYS A 65 -3.75 2.96 -12.98
N LEU A 66 -3.28 3.24 -11.77
CA LEU A 66 -2.02 2.73 -11.24
C LEU A 66 -2.26 1.34 -10.63
N LEU A 67 -1.48 0.37 -11.09
CA LEU A 67 -1.36 -0.96 -10.50
C LEU A 67 0.02 -1.10 -9.87
N TYR A 68 0.03 -1.67 -8.68
CA TYR A 68 1.22 -1.94 -7.89
C TYR A 68 1.37 -3.44 -7.71
N GLY A 69 2.55 -3.97 -7.99
CA GLY A 69 2.88 -5.39 -7.91
C GLY A 69 4.31 -5.62 -7.45
N LEU A 70 4.62 -6.86 -7.06
CA LEU A 70 5.99 -7.30 -6.74
C LEU A 70 6.80 -7.61 -8.00
#